data_AF-A0A931BFH6-F1
#
_entry.id   AF-A0A931BFH6-F1
#
_cell.length_a   1.000
_cell.length_b   1.000
_cell.length_c   1.000
_cell.angle_alpha   90.00
_cell.angle_beta   90.00
_cell.angle_gamma   90.00
#
_symmetry.space_group_name_H-M   'P 1'
#
loop_
_entity.id
_entity.type
_entity.pdbx_description
1 polymer ?
#
loop_
_entity_poly.entity_id
_entity_poly.type
_entity_poly.pdbx_seq_one_letter_code
_entity_poly.pdbx_strand_id
1 'polypeptide(L)'
;MMGDGRQSRIDAVDAEMRRRLLPDAAVEAIDEWWHRRKHADGNSVAGHTNIYRPDRWVGVAPWPASLADRGSPGEASVTREQVVESARTAAGSGRWQELVVACYVWGWGKRGTRAGSGPTLLREHVLPSAARLDKALADAVRALRESRPEQAYQVLDQARITQFGPSFFTKFLYFADCALPGTPGPDALILDTTLARTLGRQARAVGAELGVDPNGGLADHAWGKDGRRRRWSSHRYCVYLTWMAAASRQLADAVAGWPEDGRPDLLELALFQGAWQG
;
A
#
# COMPACT_ATOMS: atom_id res chain seq x y z
N MET A 1 15.12 -11.45 28.42
CA MET A 1 14.14 -12.45 27.92
C MET A 1 12.73 -12.02 28.36
N MET A 2 12.16 -10.99 27.70
CA MET A 2 10.82 -10.40 28.03
C MET A 2 9.98 -10.13 26.75
N GLY A 3 10.41 -10.60 25.58
CA GLY A 3 9.78 -10.28 24.29
C GLY A 3 8.57 -11.15 23.92
N ASP A 4 8.44 -12.33 24.53
CA ASP A 4 7.56 -13.40 24.04
C ASP A 4 6.07 -13.16 24.37
N GLY A 5 5.79 -12.62 25.56
CA GLY A 5 4.41 -12.36 25.99
C GLY A 5 3.72 -11.20 25.25
N ARG A 6 4.46 -10.20 24.76
CA ARG A 6 3.88 -9.08 24.01
C ARG A 6 3.49 -9.51 22.60
N GLN A 7 4.40 -10.20 21.89
CA GLN A 7 4.13 -10.66 20.54
C GLN A 7 2.98 -11.65 20.53
N SER A 8 2.96 -12.60 21.48
CA SER A 8 1.85 -13.55 21.63
C SER A 8 0.49 -12.88 21.81
N ARG A 9 0.42 -11.77 22.57
CA ARG A 9 -0.83 -11.00 22.75
C ARG A 9 -1.23 -10.24 21.49
N ILE A 10 -0.27 -9.70 20.75
CA ILE A 10 -0.54 -9.07 19.44
C ILE A 10 -1.08 -10.12 18.47
N ASP A 11 -0.46 -11.29 18.41
CA ASP A 11 -0.88 -12.38 17.53
C ASP A 11 -2.28 -12.89 17.89
N ALA A 12 -2.66 -12.88 19.17
CA ALA A 12 -4.02 -13.18 19.61
C ALA A 12 -5.04 -12.16 19.08
N VAL A 13 -4.72 -10.87 19.11
CA VAL A 13 -5.56 -9.81 18.52
C VAL A 13 -5.66 -10.00 17.00
N ASP A 14 -4.55 -10.29 16.32
CA ASP A 14 -4.57 -10.52 14.87
C ASP A 14 -5.38 -11.76 14.47
N ALA A 15 -5.27 -12.84 15.26
CA ALA A 15 -6.04 -14.06 15.05
C ALA A 15 -7.54 -13.77 15.19
N GLU A 16 -7.93 -12.95 16.17
CA GLU A 16 -9.33 -12.56 16.34
C GLU A 16 -9.80 -11.59 15.25
N MET A 17 -8.98 -10.64 14.81
CA MET A 17 -9.30 -9.79 13.64
C MET A 17 -9.52 -10.60 12.36
N ARG A 18 -8.89 -11.78 12.23
CA ARG A 18 -9.15 -12.70 11.09
C ARG A 18 -10.48 -13.45 11.22
N ARG A 19 -11.03 -13.56 12.42
CA ARG A 19 -12.37 -14.14 12.67
C ARG A 19 -13.46 -13.08 12.60
N ARG A 20 -13.21 -11.92 13.21
CA ARG A 20 -14.05 -10.73 13.21
C ARG A 20 -13.52 -9.77 12.16
N LEU A 21 -13.97 -10.00 10.92
CA LEU A 21 -13.61 -9.22 9.73
C LEU A 21 -14.22 -7.81 9.80
N LEU A 22 -14.91 -7.34 8.77
CA LEU A 22 -15.55 -6.02 8.81
C LEU A 22 -16.77 -6.09 9.74
N PRO A 23 -16.94 -5.16 10.70
CA PRO A 23 -18.18 -5.03 11.44
C PRO A 23 -19.31 -4.57 10.51
N ASP A 24 -20.57 -4.82 10.89
CA ASP A 24 -21.75 -4.52 10.04
C ASP A 24 -21.77 -3.06 9.57
N ALA A 25 -21.49 -2.11 10.47
CA ALA A 25 -21.41 -0.69 10.13
C ALA A 25 -20.33 -0.35 9.07
N ALA A 26 -19.25 -1.15 8.98
CA ALA A 26 -18.24 -1.01 7.93
C ALA A 26 -18.74 -1.58 6.61
N VAL A 27 -19.45 -2.71 6.65
CA VAL A 27 -20.07 -3.32 5.46
C VAL A 27 -21.09 -2.36 4.85
N GLU A 28 -21.99 -1.79 5.66
CA GLU A 28 -22.97 -0.78 5.24
C GLU A 28 -22.29 0.45 4.62
N ALA A 29 -21.27 1.00 5.27
CA ALA A 29 -20.57 2.18 4.76
C ALA A 29 -19.82 1.91 3.43
N ILE A 30 -19.27 0.70 3.27
CA ILE A 30 -18.61 0.28 2.02
C ILE A 30 -19.62 0.04 0.92
N ASP A 31 -20.81 -0.52 1.24
CA ASP A 31 -21.92 -0.67 0.29
C ASP A 31 -22.39 0.69 -0.25
N GLU A 32 -22.61 1.66 0.64
CA GLU A 32 -22.96 3.04 0.24
C GLU A 32 -21.87 3.69 -0.63
N TRP A 33 -20.59 3.45 -0.31
CA TRP A 33 -19.48 3.91 -1.13
C TRP A 33 -19.47 3.24 -2.51
N TRP A 34 -19.70 1.93 -2.56
CA TRP A 34 -19.72 1.13 -3.77
C TRP A 34 -20.80 1.61 -4.75
N HIS A 35 -22.03 1.79 -4.26
CA HIS A 35 -23.12 2.27 -5.09
C HIS A 35 -22.86 3.67 -5.64
N ARG A 36 -22.37 4.60 -4.83
CA ARG A 36 -21.99 5.95 -5.32
C ARG A 36 -20.91 5.89 -6.39
N ARG A 37 -19.89 5.05 -6.21
CA ARG A 37 -18.77 4.91 -7.14
C ARG A 37 -19.16 4.27 -8.46
N LYS A 38 -20.03 3.25 -8.43
CA LYS A 38 -20.55 2.57 -9.62
C LYS A 38 -21.20 3.55 -10.59
N HIS A 39 -21.87 4.56 -10.07
CA HIS A 39 -22.50 5.60 -10.87
C HIS A 39 -21.51 6.66 -11.40
N ALA A 40 -20.37 6.86 -10.75
CA ALA A 40 -19.40 7.90 -11.12
C ALA A 40 -18.33 7.43 -12.11
N ASP A 41 -17.65 6.30 -11.82
CA ASP A 41 -16.38 5.94 -12.49
C ASP A 41 -16.37 4.50 -13.04
N GLY A 42 -17.52 3.83 -13.13
CA GLY A 42 -17.61 2.45 -13.63
C GLY A 42 -16.82 1.42 -12.81
N ASN A 43 -16.54 1.72 -11.53
CA ASN A 43 -15.84 0.84 -10.57
C ASN A 43 -14.37 0.53 -10.88
N SER A 44 -13.71 1.32 -11.72
CA SER A 44 -12.30 1.08 -12.04
C SER A 44 -11.38 1.47 -10.88
N VAL A 45 -10.65 0.49 -10.35
CA VAL A 45 -9.49 0.72 -9.46
C VAL A 45 -8.36 1.39 -10.24
N ALA A 46 -8.16 1.01 -11.50
CA ALA A 46 -7.13 1.51 -12.41
C ALA A 46 -7.28 3.03 -12.70
N GLY A 47 -8.51 3.55 -12.63
CA GLY A 47 -8.82 4.98 -12.81
C GLY A 47 -8.46 5.87 -11.61
N HIS A 48 -8.03 5.32 -10.47
CA HIS A 48 -7.66 6.13 -9.30
C HIS A 48 -6.49 7.07 -9.65
N THR A 49 -6.78 8.38 -9.58
CA THR A 49 -5.93 9.43 -10.11
C THR A 49 -5.39 10.33 -9.02
N ASN A 50 -4.10 10.69 -9.13
CA ASN A 50 -3.48 11.75 -8.33
C ASN A 50 -2.98 12.88 -9.23
N ILE A 51 -3.11 14.11 -8.75
CA ILE A 51 -2.62 15.30 -9.46
C ILE A 51 -1.25 15.67 -8.90
N TYR A 52 -0.31 16.04 -9.77
CA TYR A 52 1.05 16.48 -9.41
C TYR A 52 1.51 17.63 -10.31
N ARG A 53 2.70 18.17 -10.04
CA ARG A 53 3.33 19.25 -10.80
C ARG A 53 4.62 18.74 -11.43
N PRO A 54 4.68 18.46 -12.76
CA PRO A 54 5.85 17.88 -13.42
C PRO A 54 7.12 18.71 -13.24
N ASP A 55 7.00 20.03 -13.27
CA ASP A 55 8.09 21.01 -13.08
C ASP A 55 8.85 20.82 -11.76
N ARG A 56 8.23 20.22 -10.74
CA ARG A 56 8.89 19.92 -9.46
C ARG A 56 9.83 18.70 -9.51
N TRP A 57 9.87 17.97 -10.63
CA TRP A 57 10.62 16.71 -10.78
C TRP A 57 11.76 16.78 -11.79
N VAL A 58 12.08 17.95 -12.36
CA VAL A 58 13.12 18.15 -13.40
C VAL A 58 14.46 17.47 -13.07
N GLY A 59 14.89 17.50 -11.80
CA GLY A 59 16.16 16.90 -11.36
C GLY A 59 16.12 15.40 -11.04
N VAL A 60 15.00 14.71 -11.25
CA VAL A 60 14.83 13.28 -10.91
C VAL A 60 15.04 12.43 -12.15
N ALA A 61 16.03 11.54 -12.14
CA ALA A 61 16.28 10.58 -13.21
C ALA A 61 16.56 9.18 -12.61
N PRO A 62 16.14 8.07 -13.26
CA PRO A 62 15.45 8.03 -14.56
C PRO A 62 14.00 8.55 -14.48
N TRP A 63 13.40 8.94 -15.62
CA TRP A 63 12.02 9.43 -15.68
C TRP A 63 11.13 8.47 -16.47
N PRO A 64 9.99 8.01 -15.92
CA PRO A 64 9.10 7.09 -16.62
C PRO A 64 8.41 7.77 -17.80
N ALA A 65 8.39 7.10 -18.95
CA ALA A 65 7.79 7.63 -20.18
C ALA A 65 6.27 7.79 -20.11
N SER A 66 5.58 7.07 -19.21
CA SER A 66 4.12 7.19 -19.04
C SER A 66 3.68 8.43 -18.25
N LEU A 67 4.63 9.19 -17.69
CA LEU A 67 4.36 10.44 -16.97
C LEU A 67 4.52 11.66 -17.87
N ALA A 68 3.79 12.73 -17.56
CA ALA A 68 3.93 14.01 -18.26
C ALA A 68 5.38 14.52 -18.20
N ASP A 69 5.79 15.19 -19.28
CA ASP A 69 7.14 15.74 -19.39
C ASP A 69 7.44 16.71 -18.25
N ARG A 70 8.64 16.62 -17.67
CA ARG A 70 9.04 17.40 -16.49
C ARG A 70 9.16 18.90 -16.79
N GLY A 71 9.30 19.31 -18.05
CA GLY A 71 9.25 20.70 -18.47
C GLY A 71 7.83 21.24 -18.66
N SER A 72 6.81 20.39 -18.58
CA SER A 72 5.41 20.82 -18.75
C SER A 72 4.98 21.76 -17.62
N PRO A 73 4.46 22.95 -17.95
CA PRO A 73 3.96 23.88 -16.94
C PRO A 73 2.64 23.38 -16.35
N GLY A 74 2.38 23.74 -15.10
CA GLY A 74 1.08 23.52 -14.45
C GLY A 74 0.93 22.14 -13.83
N GLU A 75 -0.33 21.69 -13.74
CA GLU A 75 -0.68 20.43 -13.10
C GLU A 75 -0.88 19.33 -14.14
N ALA A 76 -0.41 18.13 -13.83
CA ALA A 76 -0.66 16.91 -14.58
C ALA A 76 -1.33 15.89 -13.66
N SER A 77 -2.01 14.93 -14.26
CA SER A 77 -2.60 13.81 -13.54
C SER A 77 -1.85 12.52 -13.86
N VAL A 78 -1.82 11.60 -12.90
CA VAL A 78 -1.31 10.24 -13.06
C VAL A 78 -2.34 9.27 -12.50
N THR A 79 -2.81 8.36 -13.34
CA THR A 79 -3.72 7.28 -12.94
C THR A 79 -2.95 6.08 -12.42
N ARG A 80 -3.64 5.20 -11.68
CA ARG A 80 -3.09 3.92 -11.23
C ARG A 80 -2.66 3.06 -12.43
N GLU A 81 -3.43 3.05 -13.52
CA GLU A 81 -3.06 2.36 -14.78
C GLU A 81 -1.76 2.89 -15.38
N GLN A 82 -1.53 4.21 -15.39
CA GLN A 82 -0.28 4.78 -15.91
C GLN A 82 0.96 4.33 -15.12
N VAL A 83 0.80 4.05 -13.83
CA VAL A 83 1.88 3.49 -13.00
C VAL A 83 2.04 1.99 -13.25
N VAL A 84 0.95 1.24 -13.49
CA VAL A 84 1.04 -0.15 -13.97
C VAL A 84 1.79 -0.22 -15.30
N GLU A 85 1.57 0.72 -16.21
CA GLU A 85 2.31 0.79 -17.48
C GLU A 85 3.81 1.07 -17.27
N SER A 86 4.17 1.94 -16.32
CA SER A 86 5.56 2.09 -15.87
C SER A 86 6.12 0.78 -15.33
N ALA A 87 5.33 -0.01 -14.61
CA ALA A 87 5.74 -1.31 -14.08
C ALA A 87 5.96 -2.35 -15.19
N ARG A 88 5.09 -2.40 -16.21
CA ARG A 88 5.26 -3.26 -17.40
C ARG A 88 6.54 -2.89 -18.16
N THR A 89 6.79 -1.60 -18.36
CA THR A 89 8.03 -1.10 -18.99
C THR A 89 9.27 -1.49 -18.17
N ALA A 90 9.21 -1.34 -16.84
CA ALA A 90 10.30 -1.74 -15.95
C ALA A 90 10.51 -3.26 -15.96
N ALA A 91 9.44 -4.06 -16.02
CA ALA A 91 9.52 -5.52 -16.12
C ALA A 91 10.21 -5.99 -17.40
N GLY A 92 9.93 -5.34 -18.53
CA GLY A 92 10.56 -5.65 -19.82
C GLY A 92 12.02 -5.21 -19.93
N SER A 93 12.43 -4.16 -19.22
CA SER A 93 13.77 -3.57 -19.32
C SER A 93 14.70 -3.85 -18.13
N GLY A 94 14.15 -4.33 -17.01
CA GLY A 94 14.85 -4.46 -15.73
C GLY A 94 15.07 -3.13 -14.99
N ARG A 95 14.60 -2.00 -15.53
CA ARG A 95 14.82 -0.65 -14.98
C ARG A 95 13.80 -0.29 -13.89
N TRP A 96 13.87 -0.98 -12.76
CA TRP A 96 12.92 -0.83 -11.66
C TRP A 96 12.94 0.54 -10.97
N GLN A 97 14.01 1.33 -11.12
CA GLN A 97 14.06 2.71 -10.63
C GLN A 97 12.98 3.61 -11.25
N GLU A 98 12.64 3.41 -12.53
CA GLU A 98 11.55 4.15 -13.17
C GLU A 98 10.23 3.88 -12.44
N LEU A 99 9.94 2.63 -12.09
CA LEU A 99 8.76 2.30 -11.31
C LEU A 99 8.78 2.96 -9.92
N VAL A 100 9.94 3.03 -9.26
CA VAL A 100 10.06 3.77 -7.99
C VAL A 100 9.69 5.25 -8.19
N VAL A 101 10.20 5.91 -9.22
CA VAL A 101 9.85 7.29 -9.54
C VAL A 101 8.34 7.44 -9.76
N ALA A 102 7.71 6.56 -10.54
CA ALA A 102 6.27 6.56 -10.76
C ALA A 102 5.48 6.39 -9.45
N CYS A 103 5.91 5.50 -8.56
CA CYS A 103 5.31 5.32 -7.23
C CYS A 103 5.39 6.58 -6.38
N TYR A 104 6.50 7.31 -6.42
CA TYR A 104 6.67 8.57 -5.69
C TYR A 104 5.79 9.69 -6.25
N VAL A 105 5.73 9.83 -7.57
CA VAL A 105 4.88 10.83 -8.24
C VAL A 105 3.40 10.57 -7.91
N TRP A 106 2.95 9.33 -8.07
CA TRP A 106 1.58 8.94 -7.77
C TRP A 106 1.26 9.03 -6.27
N GLY A 107 2.17 8.58 -5.39
CA GLY A 107 1.92 8.53 -3.94
C GLY A 107 1.98 9.87 -3.21
N TRP A 108 2.67 10.88 -3.74
CA TRP A 108 2.78 12.20 -3.09
C TRP A 108 1.69 13.19 -3.52
N GLY A 109 1.28 13.16 -4.80
CA GLY A 109 0.32 14.11 -5.37
C GLY A 109 0.65 15.59 -5.11
N LYS A 110 -0.38 16.46 -5.11
CA LYS A 110 -0.23 17.92 -4.89
C LYS A 110 0.29 18.28 -3.50
N ARG A 111 -0.02 17.44 -2.50
CA ARG A 111 0.23 17.69 -1.07
C ARG A 111 1.63 17.36 -0.62
N GLY A 112 2.56 17.09 -1.55
CA GLY A 112 3.97 17.12 -1.21
C GLY A 112 4.23 18.36 -0.38
N THR A 113 4.61 18.14 0.89
CA THR A 113 4.51 19.14 1.96
C THR A 113 5.16 20.46 1.53
N ARG A 114 4.83 21.57 2.21
CA ARG A 114 5.27 22.96 1.97
C ARG A 114 6.75 23.20 1.59
N ALA A 115 7.61 22.18 1.61
CA ALA A 115 9.04 22.20 1.29
C ALA A 115 9.49 21.32 0.09
N GLY A 116 8.62 20.90 -0.84
CA GLY A 116 9.07 20.15 -2.04
C GLY A 116 9.82 18.84 -1.71
N SER A 117 9.51 18.25 -0.56
CA SER A 117 10.34 17.20 0.03
C SER A 117 10.27 15.87 -0.71
N GLY A 118 9.24 15.57 -1.49
CA GLY A 118 9.13 14.29 -2.24
C GLY A 118 10.20 14.15 -3.33
N PRO A 119 10.24 15.07 -4.32
CA PRO A 119 11.28 15.08 -5.34
C PRO A 119 12.69 15.21 -4.75
N THR A 120 12.87 16.09 -3.76
CA THR A 120 14.16 16.29 -3.09
C THR A 120 14.60 15.04 -2.34
N LEU A 121 13.74 14.41 -1.55
CA LEU A 121 14.03 13.18 -0.82
C LEU A 121 14.39 12.04 -1.77
N LEU A 122 13.62 11.88 -2.86
CA LEU A 122 13.91 10.87 -3.86
C LEU A 122 15.28 11.09 -4.51
N ARG A 123 15.57 12.33 -4.94
CA ARG A 123 16.82 12.72 -5.58
C ARG A 123 18.04 12.68 -4.65
N GLU A 124 17.90 13.06 -3.39
CA GLU A 124 19.02 13.25 -2.46
C GLU A 124 19.26 12.05 -1.54
N HIS A 125 18.29 11.14 -1.39
CA HIS A 125 18.40 10.05 -0.41
C HIS A 125 18.17 8.66 -1.00
N VAL A 126 17.22 8.51 -1.91
CA VAL A 126 16.83 7.20 -2.44
C VAL A 126 17.66 6.84 -3.68
N LEU A 127 17.60 7.69 -4.72
CA LEU A 127 18.29 7.46 -5.99
C LEU A 127 19.84 7.48 -5.91
N PRO A 128 20.49 8.24 -5.01
CA PRO A 128 21.95 8.18 -4.86
C PRO A 128 22.48 6.80 -4.42
N SER A 129 21.61 5.96 -3.87
CA SER A 129 21.92 4.56 -3.55
C SER A 129 21.71 3.62 -4.75
N ALA A 130 21.81 4.10 -5.99
CA ALA A 130 21.38 3.44 -7.23
C ALA A 130 21.73 1.95 -7.30
N ALA A 131 23.00 1.57 -7.17
CA ALA A 131 23.40 0.17 -7.27
C ALA A 131 22.77 -0.73 -6.18
N ARG A 132 22.64 -0.22 -4.95
CA ARG A 132 22.00 -0.95 -3.84
C ARG A 132 20.49 -1.00 -4.04
N LEU A 133 19.89 0.09 -4.51
CA LEU A 133 18.48 0.19 -4.82
C LEU A 133 18.13 -0.79 -5.94
N ASP A 134 18.84 -0.78 -7.06
CA ASP A 134 18.63 -1.69 -8.19
C ASP A 134 18.67 -3.15 -7.77
N LYS A 135 19.71 -3.53 -7.02
CA LYS A 135 19.82 -4.88 -6.48
C LYS A 135 18.63 -5.22 -5.59
N ALA A 136 18.25 -4.32 -4.68
CA ALA A 136 17.13 -4.56 -3.76
C ALA A 136 15.79 -4.69 -4.49
N LEU A 137 15.53 -3.85 -5.50
CA LEU A 137 14.31 -3.90 -6.30
C LEU A 137 14.26 -5.19 -7.14
N ALA A 138 15.37 -5.55 -7.80
CA ALA A 138 15.46 -6.78 -8.57
C ALA A 138 15.29 -8.03 -7.71
N ASP A 139 15.93 -8.07 -6.53
CA ASP A 139 15.77 -9.17 -5.57
C ASP A 139 14.34 -9.25 -5.02
N ALA A 140 13.69 -8.11 -4.77
CA ALA A 140 12.31 -8.08 -4.30
C ALA A 140 11.33 -8.57 -5.39
N VAL A 141 11.53 -8.15 -6.65
CA VAL A 141 10.72 -8.66 -7.78
C VAL A 141 10.92 -10.16 -7.97
N ARG A 142 12.16 -10.64 -7.86
CA ARG A 142 12.44 -12.08 -7.91
C ARG A 142 11.72 -12.82 -6.79
N ALA A 143 11.81 -12.33 -5.55
CA ALA A 143 11.09 -12.90 -4.40
C ALA A 143 9.56 -12.85 -4.58
N LEU A 144 9.03 -11.81 -5.24
CA LEU A 144 7.60 -11.69 -5.54
C LEU A 144 7.14 -12.76 -6.55
N ARG A 145 7.97 -13.10 -7.54
CA ARG A 145 7.68 -14.18 -8.51
C ARG A 145 7.82 -15.59 -7.90
N GLU A 146 8.81 -15.77 -7.05
CA GLU A 146 9.18 -17.09 -6.51
C GLU A 146 8.41 -17.44 -5.23
N SER A 147 7.82 -16.45 -4.56
CA SER A 147 7.27 -16.60 -3.21
C SER A 147 6.08 -15.67 -3.00
N ARG A 148 5.93 -15.08 -1.80
CA ARG A 148 4.76 -14.28 -1.42
C ARG A 148 5.16 -12.82 -1.17
N PRO A 149 4.24 -11.84 -1.30
CA PRO A 149 4.57 -10.42 -1.16
C PRO A 149 5.25 -10.04 0.16
N GLU A 150 5.02 -10.77 1.26
CA GLU A 150 5.70 -10.52 2.54
C GLU A 150 7.22 -10.79 2.49
N GLN A 151 7.66 -11.72 1.66
CA GLN A 151 9.08 -12.03 1.49
C GLN A 151 9.75 -10.97 0.63
N ALA A 152 9.09 -10.54 -0.45
CA ALA A 152 9.53 -9.40 -1.27
C ALA A 152 9.63 -8.11 -0.44
N TYR A 153 8.66 -7.87 0.45
CA TYR A 153 8.71 -6.78 1.43
C TYR A 153 9.95 -6.89 2.34
N GLN A 154 10.22 -8.08 2.86
CA GLN A 154 11.36 -8.30 3.75
C GLN A 154 12.69 -7.99 3.06
N VAL A 155 12.84 -8.34 1.77
CA VAL A 155 14.02 -7.99 0.97
C VAL A 155 14.21 -6.47 0.91
N LEU A 156 13.16 -5.70 0.59
CA LEU A 156 13.22 -4.24 0.55
C LEU A 156 13.55 -3.66 1.93
N ASP A 157 12.97 -4.23 2.99
CA ASP A 157 13.24 -3.79 4.36
C ASP A 157 14.70 -4.02 4.78
N GLN A 158 15.26 -5.17 4.43
CA GLN A 158 16.64 -5.55 4.75
C GLN A 158 17.67 -4.76 3.94
N ALA A 159 17.32 -4.22 2.76
CA ALA A 159 18.19 -3.37 1.97
C ALA A 159 18.53 -2.03 2.67
N ARG A 160 17.71 -1.61 3.65
CA ARG A 160 17.92 -0.40 4.47
C ARG A 160 18.22 0.85 3.61
N ILE A 161 17.48 1.03 2.52
CA ILE A 161 17.60 2.23 1.66
C ILE A 161 17.08 3.45 2.42
N THR A 162 17.92 4.47 2.55
CA THR A 162 17.60 5.70 3.28
C THR A 162 16.38 6.39 2.67
N GLN A 163 15.39 6.74 3.52
CA GLN A 163 14.14 7.41 3.13
C GLN A 163 13.23 6.66 2.15
N PHE A 164 13.58 5.42 1.78
CA PHE A 164 12.66 4.51 1.11
C PHE A 164 11.94 3.70 2.18
N GLY A 165 10.67 4.05 2.40
CA GLY A 165 9.90 3.56 3.55
C GLY A 165 8.84 2.51 3.19
N PRO A 166 8.27 1.85 4.21
CA PRO A 166 7.23 0.83 4.10
C PRO A 166 6.09 1.11 3.11
N SER A 167 5.53 2.32 3.09
CA SER A 167 4.39 2.61 2.21
C SER A 167 4.78 2.70 0.74
N PHE A 168 6.05 3.02 0.45
CA PHE A 168 6.60 2.98 -0.90
C PHE A 168 7.08 1.57 -1.27
N PHE A 169 7.49 0.74 -0.30
CA PHE A 169 7.73 -0.69 -0.55
C PHE A 169 6.45 -1.34 -1.08
N THR A 170 5.32 -1.16 -0.38
CA THR A 170 4.06 -1.80 -0.80
C THR A 170 3.49 -1.22 -2.08
N LYS A 171 3.73 0.06 -2.39
CA LYS A 171 3.37 0.63 -3.71
C LYS A 171 4.19 -0.02 -4.81
N PHE A 172 5.52 -0.08 -4.64
CA PHE A 172 6.39 -0.75 -5.60
C PHE A 172 5.96 -2.21 -5.82
N LEU A 173 5.72 -2.96 -4.74
CA LEU A 173 5.28 -4.35 -4.81
C LEU A 173 3.93 -4.50 -5.50
N TYR A 174 2.92 -3.69 -5.14
CA TYR A 174 1.60 -3.70 -5.80
C TYR A 174 1.73 -3.53 -7.32
N PHE A 175 2.44 -2.50 -7.77
CA PHE A 175 2.56 -2.24 -9.20
C PHE A 175 3.44 -3.25 -9.92
N ALA A 176 4.50 -3.75 -9.28
CA ALA A 176 5.29 -4.84 -9.81
C ALA A 176 4.43 -6.09 -9.98
N ASP A 177 3.60 -6.44 -8.98
CA ASP A 177 2.69 -7.58 -9.03
C ASP A 177 1.70 -7.48 -10.20
N CYS A 178 1.08 -6.30 -10.40
CA CYS A 178 0.19 -6.06 -11.55
C CYS A 178 0.88 -6.25 -12.92
N ALA A 179 2.20 -6.11 -13.00
CA ALA A 179 2.98 -6.27 -14.22
C ALA A 179 3.52 -7.69 -14.41
N LEU A 180 3.39 -8.57 -13.41
CA LEU A 180 3.96 -9.91 -13.40
C LEU A 180 2.85 -10.96 -13.41
N PRO A 181 2.74 -11.80 -14.44
CA PRO A 181 1.72 -12.83 -14.47
C PRO A 181 2.03 -13.95 -13.46
N GLY A 182 1.01 -14.40 -12.72
CA GLY A 182 1.04 -15.66 -11.98
C GLY A 182 1.90 -15.67 -10.72
N THR A 183 1.95 -14.58 -9.96
CA THR A 183 2.66 -14.53 -8.68
C THR A 183 1.97 -15.42 -7.63
N PRO A 184 2.73 -16.16 -6.81
CA PRO A 184 2.14 -17.04 -5.80
C PRO A 184 1.55 -16.29 -4.59
N GLY A 185 0.38 -16.75 -4.13
CA GLY A 185 -0.25 -16.26 -2.89
C GLY A 185 -1.28 -15.15 -3.11
N PRO A 186 -1.62 -14.37 -2.07
CA PRO A 186 -2.51 -13.23 -2.24
C PRO A 186 -1.79 -12.13 -3.02
N ASP A 187 -2.54 -11.40 -3.84
CA ASP A 187 -2.02 -10.23 -4.55
C ASP A 187 -1.38 -9.24 -3.57
N ALA A 188 -0.27 -8.63 -3.97
CA ALA A 188 0.30 -7.52 -3.24
C ALA A 188 -0.73 -6.38 -3.21
N LEU A 189 -0.91 -5.76 -2.04
CA LEU A 189 -1.76 -4.57 -1.86
C LEU A 189 -0.94 -3.42 -1.29
N ILE A 190 -1.41 -2.20 -1.52
CA ILE A 190 -0.79 -0.99 -0.96
C ILE A 190 -1.16 -0.90 0.53
N LEU A 191 -0.17 -0.73 1.41
CA LEU A 191 -0.36 -0.36 2.82
C LEU A 191 0.24 1.02 3.05
N ASP A 192 -0.59 1.99 3.41
CA ASP A 192 -0.14 3.33 3.77
C ASP A 192 -0.61 3.74 5.16
N THR A 193 -0.32 4.99 5.54
CA THR A 193 -0.68 5.52 6.86
C THR A 193 -2.20 5.57 7.08
N THR A 194 -3.00 5.74 6.02
CA THR A 194 -4.46 5.74 6.12
C THR A 194 -4.95 4.34 6.45
N LEU A 195 -4.53 3.34 5.68
CA LEU A 195 -4.91 1.95 5.89
C LEU A 195 -4.37 1.39 7.20
N ALA A 196 -3.11 1.69 7.54
CA ALA A 196 -2.54 1.30 8.83
C ALA A 196 -3.29 1.92 10.02
N ARG A 197 -3.87 3.11 9.85
CA ARG A 197 -4.72 3.72 10.89
C ARG A 197 -6.03 2.97 11.04
N THR A 198 -6.69 2.62 9.94
CA THR A 198 -7.92 1.82 9.95
C THR A 198 -7.68 0.47 10.65
N LEU A 199 -6.63 -0.26 10.23
CA LEU A 199 -6.24 -1.53 10.86
C LEU A 199 -5.88 -1.34 12.34
N GLY A 200 -5.19 -0.25 12.68
CA GLY A 200 -4.85 0.09 14.06
C GLY A 200 -6.09 0.32 14.94
N ARG A 201 -7.11 1.01 14.43
CA ARG A 201 -8.37 1.24 15.16
C ARG A 201 -9.16 -0.05 15.36
N GLN A 202 -9.23 -0.89 14.33
CA GLN A 202 -9.87 -2.19 14.47
C GLN A 202 -9.13 -3.10 15.46
N ALA A 203 -7.80 -3.12 15.42
CA ALA A 203 -6.99 -3.85 16.39
C ALA A 203 -7.21 -3.34 17.83
N ARG A 204 -7.37 -2.02 18.03
CA ARG A 204 -7.73 -1.44 19.34
C ARG A 204 -9.11 -1.91 19.80
N ALA A 205 -10.12 -1.86 18.93
CA ALA A 205 -11.49 -2.28 19.26
C ALA A 205 -11.53 -3.76 19.67
N VAL A 206 -10.99 -4.64 18.82
CA VAL A 206 -10.91 -6.09 19.10
C VAL A 206 -10.09 -6.36 20.36
N GLY A 207 -8.95 -5.69 20.53
CA GLY A 207 -8.10 -5.85 21.70
C GLY A 207 -8.79 -5.43 23.01
N ALA A 208 -9.58 -4.36 22.97
CA ALA A 208 -10.36 -3.90 24.12
C ALA A 208 -11.49 -4.89 24.47
N GLU A 209 -12.24 -5.38 23.48
CA GLU A 209 -13.30 -6.38 23.68
C GLU A 209 -12.79 -7.70 24.25
N LEU A 210 -11.60 -8.15 23.82
CA LEU A 210 -10.96 -9.35 24.36
C LEU A 210 -10.37 -9.15 25.77
N GLY A 211 -10.28 -7.91 26.26
CA GLY A 211 -9.54 -7.56 27.47
C GLY A 211 -8.02 -7.71 27.35
N VAL A 212 -7.50 -7.97 26.14
CA VAL A 212 -6.08 -8.21 25.86
C VAL A 212 -5.33 -6.90 25.58
N ASP A 213 -6.00 -5.85 25.13
CA ASP A 213 -5.41 -4.52 24.90
C ASP A 213 -6.39 -3.38 25.26
N PRO A 214 -6.84 -3.28 26.52
CA PRO A 214 -7.87 -2.31 26.92
C PRO A 214 -7.48 -0.85 26.68
N ASN A 215 -6.17 -0.55 26.60
CA ASN A 215 -5.65 0.80 26.40
C ASN A 215 -5.12 1.04 24.97
N GLY A 216 -5.23 0.05 24.06
CA GLY A 216 -4.75 0.17 22.68
C GLY A 216 -3.23 0.22 22.49
N GLY A 217 -2.45 -0.14 23.52
CA GLY A 217 -1.00 -0.06 23.49
C GLY A 217 -0.35 -1.12 22.59
N LEU A 218 -0.97 -2.30 22.47
CA LEU A 218 -0.50 -3.35 21.56
C LEU A 218 -0.82 -2.98 20.10
N ALA A 219 -2.00 -2.45 19.83
CA ALA A 219 -2.36 -1.95 18.51
C ALA A 219 -1.45 -0.79 18.07
N ASP A 220 -1.15 0.16 18.98
CA ASP A 220 -0.20 1.25 18.74
C ASP A 220 1.21 0.73 18.47
N HIS A 221 1.60 -0.31 19.20
CA HIS A 221 2.88 -0.95 18.98
C HIS A 221 2.93 -1.63 17.61
N ALA A 222 1.86 -2.29 17.17
CA ALA A 222 1.81 -3.06 15.92
C ALA A 222 1.70 -2.17 14.68
N TRP A 223 0.77 -1.21 14.69
CA TRP A 223 0.39 -0.41 13.52
C TRP A 223 0.92 1.03 13.58
N GLY A 224 1.42 1.45 14.74
CA GLY A 224 1.83 2.82 15.04
C GLY A 224 0.69 3.65 15.57
N LYS A 225 0.99 4.53 16.53
CA LYS A 225 0.03 5.55 16.97
C LYS A 225 -0.43 6.39 15.78
N ASP A 226 -1.72 6.38 15.51
CA ASP A 226 -2.39 7.03 14.37
C ASP A 226 -1.85 6.63 12.98
N GLY A 227 -1.30 5.42 12.87
CA GLY A 227 -0.65 4.89 11.66
C GLY A 227 0.77 5.42 11.44
N ARG A 228 1.33 6.22 12.35
CA ARG A 228 2.62 6.91 12.17
C ARG A 228 3.83 6.05 12.54
N ARG A 229 3.72 4.71 12.54
CA ARG A 229 4.89 3.84 12.75
C ARG A 229 5.88 4.12 11.63
N ARG A 230 7.14 4.36 11.97
CA ARG A 230 8.19 4.55 10.97
C ARG A 230 8.52 3.27 10.19
N ARG A 231 8.05 2.10 10.66
CA ARG A 231 8.33 0.80 10.06
C ARG A 231 7.30 -0.29 10.41
N TRP A 232 6.46 -0.69 9.46
CA TRP A 232 5.74 -1.96 9.54
C TRP A 232 6.72 -3.11 9.25
N SER A 233 6.53 -4.28 9.87
CA SER A 233 7.34 -5.46 9.54
C SER A 233 6.73 -6.23 8.38
N SER A 234 7.49 -7.12 7.74
CA SER A 234 6.97 -8.08 6.75
C SER A 234 5.80 -8.88 7.33
N HIS A 235 5.90 -9.28 8.61
CA HIS A 235 4.82 -9.95 9.31
C HIS A 235 3.54 -9.09 9.41
N ARG A 236 3.64 -7.79 9.72
CA ARG A 236 2.47 -6.90 9.70
C ARG A 236 1.88 -6.73 8.31
N TYR A 237 2.72 -6.68 7.28
CA TYR A 237 2.27 -6.66 5.90
C TYR A 237 1.51 -7.94 5.53
N CYS A 238 2.00 -9.12 5.94
CA CYS A 238 1.28 -10.39 5.78
C CYS A 238 -0.08 -10.41 6.49
N VAL A 239 -0.16 -9.89 7.73
CA VAL A 239 -1.43 -9.77 8.46
C VAL A 239 -2.41 -8.89 7.68
N TYR A 240 -1.94 -7.73 7.19
CA TYR A 240 -2.74 -6.83 6.36
C TYR A 240 -3.29 -7.53 5.10
N LEU A 241 -2.44 -8.17 4.29
CA LEU A 241 -2.87 -8.86 3.06
C LEU A 241 -3.89 -9.97 3.35
N THR A 242 -3.66 -10.75 4.41
CA THR A 242 -4.56 -11.84 4.80
C THR A 242 -5.92 -11.31 5.24
N TRP A 243 -5.93 -10.24 6.03
CA TRP A 243 -7.16 -9.61 6.52
C TRP A 243 -7.94 -8.98 5.36
N MET A 244 -7.28 -8.22 4.48
CA MET A 244 -7.90 -7.63 3.30
C MET A 244 -8.55 -8.66 2.40
N ALA A 245 -7.86 -9.78 2.13
CA ALA A 245 -8.40 -10.86 1.30
C ALA A 245 -9.63 -11.51 1.93
N ALA A 246 -9.66 -11.69 3.26
CA ALA A 246 -10.82 -12.26 3.95
C ALA A 246 -11.99 -11.28 4.03
N ALA A 247 -11.75 -10.03 4.41
CA ALA A 247 -12.75 -8.97 4.47
C ALA A 247 -13.38 -8.68 3.10
N SER A 248 -12.58 -8.75 2.05
CA SER A 248 -13.03 -8.61 0.67
C SER A 248 -13.96 -9.74 0.21
N ARG A 249 -13.73 -10.98 0.66
CA ARG A 249 -14.68 -12.10 0.43
C ARG A 249 -15.97 -11.92 1.20
N GLN A 250 -15.93 -11.46 2.45
CA GLN A 250 -17.13 -11.11 3.21
C GLN A 250 -18.01 -10.10 2.44
N LEU A 251 -17.40 -9.11 1.77
CA LEU A 251 -18.14 -8.15 0.95
C LEU A 251 -18.74 -8.77 -0.31
N ALA A 252 -18.06 -9.74 -0.94
CA ALA A 252 -18.64 -10.46 -2.08
C ALA A 252 -19.94 -11.20 -1.69
N ASP A 253 -20.01 -11.70 -0.45
CA ASP A 253 -21.20 -12.38 0.08
C ASP A 253 -22.29 -11.40 0.54
N ALA A 254 -21.91 -10.23 1.07
CA ALA A 254 -22.81 -9.31 1.76
C ALA A 254 -23.29 -8.12 0.91
N VAL A 255 -22.54 -7.71 -0.11
CA VAL A 255 -22.78 -6.47 -0.87
C VAL A 255 -23.22 -6.79 -2.30
N ALA A 256 -24.43 -6.33 -2.67
CA ALA A 256 -25.01 -6.64 -3.96
C ALA A 256 -24.19 -6.08 -5.14
N GLY A 257 -23.75 -6.98 -6.01
CA GLY A 257 -22.96 -6.64 -7.19
C GLY A 257 -21.50 -6.27 -6.89
N TRP A 258 -21.02 -6.48 -5.66
CA TRP A 258 -19.59 -6.54 -5.39
C TRP A 258 -18.96 -7.71 -6.18
N PRO A 259 -17.71 -7.59 -6.70
CA PRO A 259 -17.09 -8.64 -7.49
C PRO A 259 -16.98 -9.99 -6.74
N GLU A 260 -17.35 -11.09 -7.40
CA GLU A 260 -17.36 -12.44 -6.81
C GLU A 260 -15.97 -12.93 -6.42
N ASP A 261 -14.92 -12.47 -7.10
CA ASP A 261 -13.52 -12.71 -6.75
C ASP A 261 -13.07 -11.86 -5.55
N GLY A 262 -13.98 -11.10 -4.94
CA GLY A 262 -13.77 -10.25 -3.78
C GLY A 262 -13.05 -8.94 -4.11
N ARG A 263 -12.09 -8.93 -5.04
CA ARG A 263 -11.26 -7.76 -5.38
C ARG A 263 -10.70 -7.01 -4.16
N PRO A 264 -9.66 -7.55 -3.48
CA PRO A 264 -9.06 -6.91 -2.32
C PRO A 264 -8.47 -5.50 -2.61
N ASP A 265 -8.10 -5.22 -3.86
CA ASP A 265 -7.67 -3.91 -4.36
C ASP A 265 -8.81 -2.87 -4.38
N LEU A 266 -10.05 -3.30 -4.57
CA LEU A 266 -11.23 -2.45 -4.48
C LEU A 266 -11.52 -2.09 -3.02
N LEU A 267 -11.41 -3.05 -2.10
CA LEU A 267 -11.50 -2.78 -0.66
C LEU A 267 -10.37 -1.84 -0.20
N GLU A 268 -9.14 -2.04 -0.69
CA GLU A 268 -8.00 -1.13 -0.45
C GLU A 268 -8.36 0.31 -0.82
N LEU A 269 -8.91 0.49 -2.03
CA LEU A 269 -9.33 1.80 -2.51
C LEU A 269 -10.46 2.40 -1.66
N ALA A 270 -11.48 1.60 -1.30
CA ALA A 270 -12.61 2.06 -0.48
C ALA A 270 -12.14 2.61 0.87
N LEU A 271 -11.30 1.84 1.57
CA LEU A 271 -10.76 2.24 2.87
C LEU A 271 -9.79 3.43 2.74
N PHE A 272 -8.98 3.48 1.68
CA PHE A 272 -8.11 4.62 1.41
C PHE A 272 -8.89 5.93 1.18
N GLN A 273 -10.02 5.85 0.46
CA GLN A 273 -10.92 6.98 0.24
C GLN A 273 -11.79 7.31 1.46
N GLY A 274 -11.69 6.52 2.52
CA GLY A 274 -12.37 6.78 3.79
C GLY A 274 -13.82 6.35 3.81
N ALA A 275 -14.22 5.35 2.99
CA ALA A 275 -15.54 4.73 3.08
C ALA A 275 -15.85 4.29 4.51
N TRP A 276 -14.84 3.76 5.21
CA TRP A 276 -14.88 3.47 6.63
C TRP A 276 -13.49 3.72 7.24
N GLN A 277 -13.43 4.25 8.46
CA GLN A 277 -12.16 4.62 9.09
C GLN A 277 -11.82 3.86 10.36
N GLY A 278 -12.63 2.89 10.79
CA GLY A 278 -12.46 2.24 12.09
C GLY A 278 -12.88 3.10 13.27
#